data_AF-A0A946BJK6-F1
#
_entry.id   AF-A0A946BJK6-F1
#
_cell.length_a   1.000
_cell.length_b   1.000
_cell.length_c   1.000
_cell.angle_alpha   90.00
_cell.angle_beta   90.00
_cell.angle_gamma   90.00
#
_symmetry.space_group_name_H-M   'P 1'
#
loop_
_entity.id
_entity.type
_entity.pdbx_description
1 polymer ?
#
loop_
_entity_poly.entity_id
_entity_poly.type
_entity_poly.pdbx_seq_one_letter_code
_entity_poly.pdbx_strand_id
1 'polypeptide(L)'
;MKSDTKLINLLRTAIESTEEDNGWAALGPVGAHISNKTSFDCRNYGYKNLSSLFKAIDLFELKRGTGNSYLVRDNRKKRPT
;
A
#
# COMPACT_ATOMS: atom_id res chain seq x y z
N MET A 1 -20.19 2.64 -0.31
CA MET A 1 -19.55 2.59 1.02
C MET A 1 -18.44 3.63 1.05
N LYS A 2 -18.32 4.44 2.12
CA LYS A 2 -17.37 5.57 2.22
C LYS A 2 -16.02 5.17 2.85
N SER A 3 -15.96 3.98 3.46
CA SER A 3 -14.78 3.51 4.21
C SER A 3 -13.59 3.21 3.29
N ASP A 4 -13.86 2.75 2.08
CA ASP A 4 -12.82 2.36 1.11
C ASP A 4 -12.02 3.57 0.62
N THR A 5 -12.65 4.73 0.43
CA THR A 5 -11.97 5.92 -0.11
C THR A 5 -10.91 6.47 0.84
N LYS A 6 -11.19 6.54 2.14
CA LYS A 6 -10.21 7.01 3.14
C LYS A 6 -9.03 6.05 3.24
N LEU A 7 -9.32 4.75 3.25
CA LEU A 7 -8.31 3.71 3.26
C LEU A 7 -7.42 3.78 2.02
N ILE A 8 -8.03 3.80 0.83
CA ILE A 8 -7.30 3.91 -0.43
C ILE A 8 -6.43 5.17 -0.44
N ASN A 9 -6.95 6.30 0.00
CA ASN A 9 -6.18 7.54 0.05
C ASN A 9 -4.97 7.45 1.00
N LEU A 10 -5.17 6.85 2.17
CA LEU A 10 -4.09 6.61 3.14
C LEU A 10 -2.99 5.70 2.56
N LEU A 11 -3.38 4.58 1.93
CA LEU A 11 -2.45 3.66 1.29
C LEU A 11 -1.67 4.37 0.17
N ARG A 12 -2.35 5.20 -0.63
CA ARG A 12 -1.72 6.00 -1.70
C ARG A 12 -0.70 6.97 -1.15
N THR A 13 -1.06 7.77 -0.15
CA THR A 13 -0.12 8.71 0.48
C THR A 13 1.10 8.00 1.07
N ALA A 14 0.91 6.83 1.67
CA ALA A 14 2.01 6.04 2.20
C ALA A 14 2.92 5.49 1.11
N ILE A 15 2.37 4.97 0.01
CA ILE A 15 3.13 4.55 -1.17
C ILE A 15 3.89 5.73 -1.74
N GLU A 16 3.25 6.88 -1.97
CA GLU A 16 3.91 8.07 -2.52
C GLU A 16 5.03 8.61 -1.62
N SER A 17 4.89 8.46 -0.30
CA SER A 17 5.93 8.89 0.65
C SER A 17 7.09 7.90 0.78
N THR A 18 6.95 6.68 0.26
CA THR A 18 7.93 5.58 0.41
C THR A 18 8.30 4.94 -0.92
N GLU A 19 7.84 5.49 -2.04
CA GLU A 19 8.23 5.05 -3.36
C GLU A 19 9.67 5.48 -3.64
N GLU A 20 10.41 4.60 -4.30
CA GLU A 20 11.74 4.90 -4.80
C GLU A 20 11.68 5.32 -6.27
N ASP A 21 12.83 5.71 -6.86
CA ASP A 21 12.96 6.14 -8.25
C ASP A 21 12.42 5.13 -9.28
N ASN A 22 12.32 3.86 -8.91
CA ASN A 22 11.76 2.80 -9.74
C ASN A 22 10.21 2.77 -9.75
N GLY A 23 9.55 3.68 -9.02
CA GLY A 23 8.09 3.75 -8.87
C GLY A 23 7.50 2.61 -8.06
N TRP A 24 8.33 1.91 -7.27
CA TRP A 24 7.92 0.84 -6.35
C TRP A 24 8.22 1.29 -4.92
N ALA A 25 7.30 0.99 -4.01
CA ALA A 25 7.46 1.23 -2.58
C ALA A 25 7.59 -0.09 -1.82
N ALA A 26 8.50 -0.17 -0.87
CA ALA A 26 8.64 -1.37 -0.05
C ALA A 26 7.51 -1.47 0.99
N LEU A 27 6.88 -2.63 1.11
CA LEU A 27 5.72 -2.85 1.98
C LEU A 27 6.05 -2.63 3.47
N GLY A 28 7.30 -2.92 3.86
CA GLY A 28 7.80 -2.64 5.22
C GLY A 28 7.70 -1.16 5.59
N PRO A 29 8.40 -0.25 4.89
CA PRO A 29 8.30 1.19 5.16
C PRO A 29 6.89 1.74 4.90
N VAL A 30 6.14 1.25 3.91
CA VAL A 30 4.71 1.62 3.73
C VAL A 30 3.91 1.33 4.99
N GLY A 31 4.01 0.11 5.52
CA GLY A 31 3.29 -0.29 6.74
C GLY A 31 3.72 0.51 7.96
N ALA A 32 5.02 0.76 8.12
CA ALA A 32 5.56 1.61 9.18
C ALA A 32 5.04 3.05 9.07
N HIS A 33 5.03 3.63 7.87
CA HIS A 33 4.53 5.00 7.63
C HIS A 33 3.05 5.12 7.97
N ILE A 34 2.24 4.13 7.56
CA ILE A 34 0.81 4.09 7.87
C ILE A 34 0.58 3.98 9.38
N SER A 35 1.25 3.03 10.03
CA SER A 35 1.14 2.81 11.48
C SER A 35 1.62 4.02 12.30
N ASN A 36 2.56 4.79 11.77
CA ASN A 36 3.08 5.99 12.43
C ASN A 36 2.13 7.19 12.26
N LYS A 37 1.54 7.37 11.07
CA LYS A 37 0.62 8.48 10.79
C LYS A 37 -0.77 8.29 11.39
N THR A 38 -1.22 7.06 11.60
CA THR A 38 -2.57 6.79 12.06
C THR A 38 -2.65 5.46 12.81
N SER A 39 -3.65 5.32 13.68
CA SER A 39 -4.01 4.06 14.37
C SER A 39 -4.66 3.06 13.41
N PHE A 40 -4.06 2.86 12.24
CA PHE A 40 -4.55 1.95 11.22
C PHE A 40 -4.21 0.51 11.59
N ASP A 41 -5.21 -0.36 11.57
CA ASP A 41 -5.04 -1.79 11.79
C ASP A 41 -5.75 -2.57 10.68
N CYS A 42 -5.03 -3.49 10.03
CA CYS A 42 -5.56 -4.33 8.95
C CYS A 42 -6.75 -5.20 9.42
N ARG A 43 -6.78 -5.55 10.72
CA ARG A 43 -7.82 -6.39 11.32
C ARG A 43 -9.17 -5.67 11.37
N ASN A 44 -9.17 -4.34 11.49
CA ASN A 44 -10.40 -3.53 11.42
C ASN A 44 -11.08 -3.64 10.05
N TYR A 45 -10.34 -4.07 9.02
CA TYR A 45 -10.84 -4.25 7.66
C TYR A 45 -10.98 -5.74 7.29
N GLY A 46 -10.78 -6.66 8.23
CA GLY A 46 -10.89 -8.11 7.99
C GLY A 46 -9.67 -8.76 7.33
N TYR A 47 -8.53 -8.05 7.26
CA TYR A 47 -7.31 -8.58 6.64
C TYR A 47 -6.27 -8.99 7.68
N LYS A 48 -5.63 -10.14 7.44
CA LYS A 48 -4.59 -10.69 8.33
C LYS A 48 -3.31 -9.86 8.33
N ASN A 49 -2.94 -9.31 7.16
CA ASN A 49 -1.70 -8.56 6.96
C ASN A 49 -1.89 -7.50 5.87
N LEU A 50 -1.00 -6.51 5.84
CA LEU A 50 -0.99 -5.45 4.85
C LEU A 50 -0.86 -5.98 3.41
N SER A 51 -0.10 -7.05 3.20
CA SER A 51 0.03 -7.72 1.91
C SER A 51 -1.30 -8.29 1.41
N SER A 52 -2.09 -8.91 2.28
CA SER A 52 -3.42 -9.43 1.94
C SER A 52 -4.40 -8.31 1.62
N LEU A 53 -4.31 -7.19 2.35
CA LEU A 53 -5.11 -6.00 2.07
C LEU A 53 -4.80 -5.44 0.69
N PHE A 54 -3.52 -5.19 0.39
CA PHE A 54 -3.12 -4.68 -0.93
C PHE A 54 -3.48 -5.66 -2.05
N LYS A 55 -3.37 -6.97 -1.81
CA LYS A 55 -3.79 -7.99 -2.80
C LYS A 55 -5.30 -8.00 -3.04
N ALA A 56 -6.11 -7.64 -2.05
CA ALA A 56 -7.56 -7.55 -2.21
C ALA A 56 -8.00 -6.25 -2.90
N ILE A 57 -7.16 -5.22 -2.87
CA ILE A 57 -7.41 -3.95 -3.56
C ILE A 57 -6.79 -4.01 -4.95
N ASP A 58 -7.62 -4.22 -5.97
CA ASP A 58 -7.21 -4.31 -7.38
C ASP A 58 -6.58 -3.00 -7.95
N LEU A 59 -6.56 -1.93 -7.16
CA LEU A 59 -5.94 -0.65 -7.51
C LEU A 59 -4.40 -0.64 -7.34
N PHE A 60 -3.85 -1.60 -6.62
CA PHE A 60 -2.43 -1.65 -6.30
C PHE A 60 -1.79 -2.92 -6.86
N GLU A 61 -0.59 -2.76 -7.41
CA GLU A 61 0.22 -3.87 -7.91
C GLU A 61 1.16 -4.32 -6.78
N LEU A 62 1.13 -5.62 -6.43
CA LEU A 62 1.95 -6.19 -5.37
C LEU A 62 2.94 -7.18 -5.97
N LYS A 63 4.23 -6.94 -5.73
CA LYS A 63 5.35 -7.72 -6.27
C LYS A 63 6.24 -8.23 -5.14
N ARG A 64 6.95 -9.34 -5.36
CA ARG A 64 8.04 -9.75 -4.45
C ARG A 64 9.30 -8.96 -4.78
N GLY A 65 9.85 -8.30 -3.76
CA GLY A 65 11.13 -7.59 -3.83
C GLY A 65 12.31 -8.53 -3.52
N THR A 66 13.45 -7.93 -3.20
CA THR A 66 14.65 -8.68 -2.80
C THR A 66 14.42 -9.38 -1.46
N GLY A 67 14.59 -10.71 -1.44
CA GLY A 67 14.40 -11.54 -0.25
C GLY A 67 12.93 -11.77 0.12
N ASN A 68 12.59 -11.65 1.41
CA ASN A 68 11.23 -11.87 1.93
C ASN A 68 10.39 -10.58 2.00
N SER A 69 10.82 -9.53 1.28
CA SER A 69 10.14 -8.23 1.23
C SER A 69 9.12 -8.19 0.09
N TYR A 70 8.00 -7.53 0.32
CA TYR A 70 7.04 -7.22 -0.73
C TYR A 70 7.21 -5.77 -1.17
N LEU A 71 7.01 -5.52 -2.45
CA LEU A 71 6.94 -4.20 -3.07
C LEU A 71 5.49 -3.95 -3.49
N VAL A 72 5.06 -2.71 -3.40
CA VAL A 72 3.73 -2.27 -3.80
C VAL A 72 3.85 -1.03 -4.68
N ARG A 73 2.93 -0.88 -5.62
CA ARG A 73 2.88 0.27 -6.53
C ARG A 73 1.43 0.64 -6.82
N ASP A 74 1.17 1.92 -7.02
CA ASP A 74 -0.13 2.42 -7.46
C ASP A 74 -0.30 2.20 -8.98
N ASN A 75 -1.39 1.55 -9.39
CA ASN A 75 -1.64 1.22 -10.79
C ASN A 75 -2.02 2.46 -11.63
N ARG A 76 -2.47 3.57 -11.02
CA ARG A 76 -2.75 4.81 -11.76
C ARG A 76 -1.47 5.42 -12.33
N LYS A 77 -0.34 5.32 -11.61
CA LYS A 77 0.97 5.78 -12.11
C LYS A 77 1.48 5.01 -13.34
N LYS A 78 0.80 3.92 -13.73
CA LYS A 78 1.10 3.17 -14.97
C LYS A 78 0.63 3.89 -16.24
N ARG A 79 -0.20 4.93 -16.13
CA ARG A 79 -0.62 5.77 -17.27
C ARG A 79 -0.18 7.23 -17.04
N PRO A 80 0.91 7.69 -17.66
CA PRO A 80 0.98 9.09 -18.02
C PRO A 80 -0.04 9.32 -19.15
N THR A 81 -1.03 10.17 -18.91
CA THR A 81 -1.80 10.82 -19.99
C THR A 81 -1.11 12.13 -20.32
#